data_AF-K5EC36-F1
#
_entry.id   AF-K5EC36-F1
#
_cell.length_a   1.000
_cell.length_b   1.000
_cell.length_c   1.000
_cell.angle_alpha   90.00
_cell.angle_beta   90.00
_cell.angle_gamma   90.00
#
_symmetry.space_group_name_H-M   'P 1'
#
loop_
_entity.id
_entity.type
_entity.pdbx_description
1 polymer ?
#
loop_
_entity_poly.entity_id
_entity_poly.type
_entity_poly.pdbx_seq_one_letter_code
_entity_poly.pdbx_strand_id
1 'polypeptide(L)'
;MGTEIAVAVVPFPIPKKITKAVGIAPNSVVTRTNAQLVDEIGTRSRAWAQRKQLTGSARALGSGQHKHAKDVLERYQRMFGERGLVAERSFIDGLEVPYGSKGSTRLDVLDTLTGDVWDYKFGVTPMSQSQINRIFQHGPGINSVIPLYK
;
A
#
# COMPACT_ATOMS: atom_id res chain seq x y z
N MET A 1 24.11 46.78 38.26
CA MET A 1 24.42 45.68 37.33
C MET A 1 23.33 44.64 37.49
N GLY A 2 22.40 44.60 36.55
CA GLY A 2 21.23 43.73 36.60
C GLY A 2 20.40 44.04 35.37
N THR A 3 20.57 43.23 34.33
CA THR A 3 19.72 43.28 33.14
C THR A 3 18.92 41.99 33.09
N GLU A 4 17.65 42.10 33.46
CA GLU A 4 16.60 41.16 33.10
C GLU A 4 16.51 41.07 31.57
N ILE A 5 16.44 39.84 31.06
CA ILE A 5 16.16 39.56 29.66
C ILE A 5 14.64 39.40 29.55
N ALA A 6 13.95 40.46 29.12
CA ALA A 6 12.56 40.37 28.72
C ALA A 6 12.47 39.57 27.40
N VAL A 7 11.91 38.36 27.47
CA VAL A 7 11.59 37.54 26.29
C VAL A 7 10.37 38.16 25.60
N ALA A 8 10.61 38.89 24.52
CA ALA A 8 9.56 39.38 23.64
C ALA A 8 8.94 38.21 22.86
N VAL A 9 7.74 37.79 23.24
CA VAL A 9 6.88 36.92 22.43
C VAL A 9 6.39 37.75 21.24
N VAL A 10 7.09 37.66 20.11
CA VAL A 10 6.63 38.23 18.84
C VAL A 10 5.56 37.29 18.26
N PRO A 11 4.35 37.77 17.95
CA PRO A 11 3.29 36.93 17.41
C PRO A 11 3.68 36.45 16.01
N PHE A 12 3.74 35.13 15.83
CA PHE A 12 3.88 34.51 14.51
C PHE A 12 2.72 34.97 13.61
N PRO A 13 3.00 35.58 12.44
CA PRO A 13 1.95 35.87 11.47
C PRO A 13 1.38 34.55 10.93
N ILE A 14 0.07 34.36 11.10
CA ILE A 14 -0.67 33.30 10.40
C ILE A 14 -0.45 33.51 8.89
N PRO A 15 0.13 32.56 8.15
CA PRO A 15 0.22 32.70 6.71
C PRO A 15 -1.20 32.68 6.12
N LYS A 16 -1.62 33.84 5.59
CA LYS A 16 -2.77 33.99 4.70
C LYS A 16 -2.59 33.02 3.53
N LYS A 17 -3.69 32.35 3.16
CA LYS A 17 -3.82 31.41 2.03
C LYS A 17 -2.81 31.69 0.91
N ILE A 18 -1.85 30.80 0.73
CA ILE A 18 -0.99 30.79 -0.47
C ILE A 18 -1.82 30.16 -1.58
N THR A 19 -2.68 30.94 -2.23
CA THR A 19 -3.01 30.70 -3.64
C THR A 19 -1.79 31.10 -4.45
N LYS A 20 -0.83 30.18 -4.57
CA LYS A 20 0.15 30.25 -5.65
C LYS A 20 -0.60 29.78 -6.90
N ALA A 21 -0.91 30.72 -7.79
CA ALA A 21 -1.02 30.40 -9.21
C ALA A 21 0.37 29.89 -9.64
N VAL A 22 0.59 28.59 -9.45
CA VAL A 22 1.66 27.88 -10.15
C VAL A 22 1.27 27.93 -11.62
N GLY A 23 2.09 28.55 -12.46
CA GLY A 23 1.93 28.46 -13.90
C GLY A 23 1.86 26.97 -14.27
N ILE A 24 0.66 26.52 -14.62
CA ILE A 24 0.44 25.16 -15.11
C ILE A 24 1.03 25.16 -16.51
N ALA A 25 2.27 24.67 -16.64
CA ALA A 25 2.71 24.10 -17.90
C ALA A 25 1.69 22.99 -18.24
N PRO A 26 1.04 23.03 -19.42
CA PRO A 26 0.13 21.97 -19.80
C PRO A 26 0.95 20.69 -20.01
N ASN A 27 0.87 19.77 -19.03
CA ASN A 27 1.41 18.40 -18.99
C ASN A 27 2.36 18.06 -17.83
N SER A 28 2.16 18.60 -16.63
CA SER A 28 2.66 17.92 -15.42
C SER A 28 1.82 16.66 -15.19
N VAL A 29 2.21 15.54 -15.83
CA VAL A 29 1.69 14.22 -15.47
C VAL A 29 2.07 14.01 -14.01
N VAL A 30 1.10 14.07 -13.11
CA VAL A 30 1.31 13.64 -11.73
C VAL A 30 1.56 12.14 -11.79
N THR A 31 2.84 11.76 -11.82
CA THR A 31 3.24 10.35 -11.82
C THR A 31 2.87 9.77 -10.45
N ARG A 32 1.75 9.04 -10.42
CA ARG A 32 1.29 8.32 -9.25
C ARG A 32 2.40 7.41 -8.70
N THR A 33 2.63 7.41 -7.39
CA THR A 33 3.61 6.50 -6.76
C THR A 33 3.07 5.07 -6.68
N ASN A 34 3.95 4.08 -6.45
CA ASN A 34 3.53 2.69 -6.26
C ASN A 34 2.59 2.54 -5.07
N ALA A 35 2.93 3.14 -3.93
CA ALA A 35 2.06 3.17 -2.75
C ALA A 35 0.67 3.74 -3.06
N GLN A 36 0.59 4.86 -3.78
CA GLN A 36 -0.70 5.44 -4.18
C GLN A 36 -1.47 4.50 -5.11
N LEU A 37 -0.81 3.84 -6.07
CA LEU A 37 -1.44 2.90 -7.00
C LEU A 37 -2.06 1.73 -6.25
N VAL A 38 -1.28 1.07 -5.40
CA VAL A 38 -1.72 -0.07 -4.59
C VAL A 38 -2.87 0.33 -3.66
N ASP A 39 -2.77 1.48 -3.01
CA ASP A 39 -3.83 2.01 -2.14
C ASP A 39 -5.18 2.18 -2.87
N GLU A 40 -5.18 2.74 -4.08
CA GLU A 40 -6.40 2.87 -4.88
C GLU A 40 -6.93 1.53 -5.36
N ILE A 41 -6.06 0.61 -5.76
CA ILE A 41 -6.49 -0.72 -6.21
C ILE A 41 -7.24 -1.43 -5.08
N GLY A 42 -6.75 -1.33 -3.84
CA GLY A 42 -7.48 -1.79 -2.66
C GLY A 42 -8.87 -1.15 -2.55
N THR A 43 -8.97 0.18 -2.66
CA THR A 43 -10.24 0.91 -2.61
C THR A 43 -11.21 0.46 -3.72
N ARG A 44 -10.70 0.32 -4.95
CA ARG A 44 -11.47 -0.17 -6.10
C ARG A 44 -11.96 -1.60 -5.88
N SER A 45 -11.15 -2.45 -5.25
CA SER A 45 -11.49 -3.84 -4.98
C SER A 45 -12.60 -3.99 -3.94
N ARG A 46 -12.54 -3.20 -2.86
CA ARG A 46 -13.66 -3.11 -1.90
C ARG A 46 -14.95 -2.63 -2.55
N ALA A 47 -14.88 -1.54 -3.31
CA ALA A 47 -16.06 -1.01 -3.99
C ALA A 47 -16.62 -2.00 -5.03
N TRP A 48 -15.75 -2.77 -5.71
CA TRP A 48 -16.17 -3.84 -6.61
C TRP A 48 -16.90 -4.96 -5.86
N ALA A 49 -16.39 -5.42 -4.72
CA ALA A 49 -17.04 -6.47 -3.94
C ALA A 49 -18.43 -6.05 -3.44
N GLN A 50 -18.57 -4.79 -3.01
CA GLN A 50 -19.87 -4.20 -2.65
C GLN A 50 -20.82 -4.14 -3.84
N ARG A 51 -20.36 -3.65 -5.01
CA ARG A 51 -21.16 -3.59 -6.24
C ARG A 51 -21.59 -4.97 -6.74
N LYS A 52 -20.73 -5.98 -6.57
CA LYS A 52 -21.03 -7.37 -6.91
C LYS A 52 -21.88 -8.07 -5.85
N GLN A 53 -22.17 -7.40 -4.74
CA GLN A 53 -22.90 -7.96 -3.60
C GLN A 53 -22.30 -9.31 -3.21
N LEU A 54 -20.96 -9.39 -3.15
CA LEU A 54 -20.31 -10.63 -2.75
C LEU A 54 -20.80 -10.99 -1.35
N THR A 55 -21.28 -12.22 -1.21
CA THR A 55 -21.74 -12.80 0.05
C THR A 55 -20.90 -14.03 0.39
N GLY A 56 -20.91 -14.43 1.66
CA GLY A 56 -20.16 -15.58 2.16
C GLY A 56 -19.39 -15.26 3.42
N SER A 57 -18.51 -16.18 3.81
CA SER A 57 -17.63 -15.96 4.98
C SER A 57 -16.66 -14.81 4.73
N ALA A 58 -16.22 -14.13 5.80
CA ALA A 58 -15.22 -13.06 5.70
C ALA A 58 -13.95 -13.49 4.93
N ARG A 59 -13.56 -14.77 5.07
CA ARG A 59 -12.44 -15.36 4.33
C ARG A 59 -12.71 -15.43 2.82
N ALA A 60 -13.90 -15.87 2.42
CA ALA A 60 -14.28 -15.95 1.00
C ALA A 60 -14.37 -14.55 0.37
N LEU A 61 -14.96 -13.59 1.08
CA LEU A 61 -15.04 -12.19 0.65
C LEU A 61 -13.66 -11.58 0.45
N GLY A 62 -12.78 -11.73 1.46
CA GLY A 62 -11.39 -11.30 1.38
C GLY A 62 -10.70 -11.91 0.17
N SER A 63 -10.78 -13.24 0.00
CA SER A 63 -10.17 -13.92 -1.14
C SER A 63 -10.63 -13.38 -2.51
N GLY A 64 -11.92 -13.04 -2.64
CA GLY A 64 -12.46 -12.41 -3.84
C GLY A 64 -11.88 -11.02 -4.09
N GLN A 65 -11.73 -10.22 -3.03
CA GLN A 65 -11.14 -8.89 -3.10
C GLN A 65 -9.63 -8.91 -3.39
N HIS A 66 -8.87 -9.85 -2.80
CA HIS A 66 -7.46 -10.08 -3.12
C HIS A 66 -7.28 -10.45 -4.59
N LYS A 67 -8.10 -11.41 -5.08
CA LYS A 67 -8.08 -11.79 -6.49
C LYS A 67 -8.38 -10.61 -7.42
N HIS A 68 -9.43 -9.83 -7.13
CA HIS A 68 -9.76 -8.67 -7.96
C HIS A 68 -8.67 -7.59 -7.91
N ALA A 69 -8.05 -7.35 -6.75
CA ALA A 69 -6.94 -6.41 -6.62
C ALA A 69 -5.74 -6.82 -7.48
N LYS A 70 -5.36 -8.10 -7.44
CA LYS A 70 -4.35 -8.70 -8.33
C LYS A 70 -4.68 -8.47 -9.80
N ASP A 71 -5.89 -8.86 -10.22
CA ASP A 71 -6.30 -8.79 -11.62
C ASP A 71 -6.28 -7.33 -12.14
N VAL A 72 -6.63 -6.35 -11.29
CA VAL A 72 -6.56 -4.92 -11.63
C VAL A 72 -5.11 -4.43 -11.73
N LEU A 73 -4.23 -4.83 -10.81
CA LEU A 73 -2.82 -4.44 -10.81
C LEU A 73 -2.08 -4.99 -12.04
N GLU A 74 -2.24 -6.29 -12.31
CA GLU A 74 -1.62 -6.94 -13.48
C GLU A 74 -2.12 -6.31 -14.79
N ARG A 75 -3.43 -5.99 -14.87
CA ARG A 75 -3.97 -5.27 -16.02
C ARG A 75 -3.38 -3.87 -16.15
N TYR A 76 -3.20 -3.15 -15.04
CA TYR A 76 -2.60 -1.82 -15.05
C TYR A 76 -1.17 -1.86 -15.59
N GLN A 77 -0.32 -2.77 -15.08
CA GLN A 77 1.07 -2.87 -15.55
C GLN A 77 1.15 -3.28 -17.03
N ARG A 78 0.29 -4.20 -17.48
CA ARG A 78 0.21 -4.56 -18.90
C ARG A 78 -0.18 -3.39 -19.81
N MET A 79 -0.98 -2.44 -19.31
CA MET A 79 -1.45 -1.29 -20.10
C MET A 79 -0.49 -0.10 -20.06
N PHE A 80 0.19 0.11 -18.93
CA PHE A 80 0.93 1.35 -18.64
C PHE A 80 2.41 1.13 -18.34
N GLY A 81 2.89 -0.12 -18.40
CA GLY A 81 4.27 -0.51 -18.13
C GLY A 81 4.46 -1.17 -16.76
N GLU A 82 5.48 -2.02 -16.69
CA GLU A 82 5.88 -2.70 -15.46
C GLU A 82 6.41 -1.71 -14.43
N ARG A 83 5.92 -1.81 -13.19
CA ARG A 83 6.27 -0.90 -12.08
C ARG A 83 7.03 -1.60 -10.95
N GLY A 84 7.45 -2.84 -11.18
CA GLY A 84 8.09 -3.69 -10.17
C GLY A 84 7.10 -4.21 -9.12
N LEU A 85 5.80 -4.19 -9.39
CA LEU A 85 4.80 -4.67 -8.45
C LEU A 85 4.41 -6.10 -8.79
N VAL A 86 4.62 -7.03 -7.86
CA VAL A 86 4.20 -8.42 -7.99
C VAL A 86 3.13 -8.73 -6.96
N ALA A 87 1.97 -9.18 -7.42
CA ALA A 87 0.86 -9.51 -6.55
C ALA A 87 0.72 -11.01 -6.33
N GLU A 88 0.26 -11.38 -5.13
CA GLU A 88 -0.26 -12.71 -4.84
C GLU A 88 0.78 -13.82 -5.11
N ARG A 89 2.04 -13.56 -4.74
CA ARG A 89 3.18 -14.48 -4.87
C ARG A 89 3.51 -15.12 -3.52
N SER A 90 3.99 -16.36 -3.58
CA SER A 90 4.29 -17.16 -2.38
C SER A 90 5.78 -17.39 -2.30
N PHE A 91 6.35 -17.31 -1.10
CA PHE A 91 7.79 -17.44 -0.89
C PHE A 91 8.12 -18.35 0.28
N ILE A 92 9.25 -19.06 0.18
CA ILE A 92 9.92 -19.80 1.25
C ILE A 92 11.40 -19.40 1.20
N ASP A 93 11.91 -18.88 2.31
CA ASP A 93 13.31 -18.50 2.49
C ASP A 93 13.84 -17.61 1.34
N GLY A 94 13.01 -16.68 0.88
CA GLY A 94 13.30 -15.74 -0.19
C GLY A 94 13.07 -16.27 -1.61
N LEU A 95 12.73 -17.56 -1.79
CA LEU A 95 12.49 -18.17 -3.10
C LEU A 95 11.01 -18.21 -3.42
N GLU A 96 10.62 -17.81 -4.64
CA GLU A 96 9.23 -17.93 -5.09
C GLU A 96 8.85 -19.42 -5.22
N VAL A 97 7.68 -19.77 -4.68
CA VAL A 97 7.14 -21.12 -4.70
C VAL A 97 5.68 -21.12 -5.15
N PRO A 98 5.14 -22.27 -5.62
CA PRO A 98 3.73 -22.37 -5.98
C PRO A 98 2.79 -22.01 -4.81
N TYR A 99 1.62 -21.49 -5.15
CA TYR A 99 0.57 -21.22 -4.16
C TYR A 99 0.20 -22.49 -3.38
N GLY A 100 0.06 -22.35 -2.06
CA GLY A 100 -0.28 -23.46 -1.17
C GLY A 100 0.90 -24.32 -0.74
N SER A 101 2.13 -24.01 -1.18
CA SER A 101 3.33 -24.70 -0.70
C SER A 101 3.43 -24.64 0.82
N LYS A 102 3.62 -25.80 1.47
CA LYS A 102 3.66 -25.89 2.94
C LYS A 102 4.81 -25.04 3.49
N GLY A 103 4.53 -24.22 4.50
CA GLY A 103 5.51 -23.31 5.10
C GLY A 103 5.68 -21.99 4.36
N SER A 104 5.04 -21.79 3.20
CA SER A 104 5.15 -20.53 2.47
C SER A 104 4.41 -19.37 3.12
N THR A 105 4.94 -18.18 2.91
CA THR A 105 4.22 -16.93 3.12
C THR A 105 3.75 -16.37 1.79
N ARG A 106 2.52 -15.89 1.72
CA ARG A 106 1.94 -15.27 0.53
C ARG A 106 1.87 -13.77 0.77
N LEU A 107 2.39 -13.00 -0.19
CA LEU A 107 2.41 -11.55 -0.15
C LEU A 107 1.32 -11.02 -1.08
N ASP A 108 0.53 -10.06 -0.62
CA ASP A 108 -0.54 -9.47 -1.44
C ASP A 108 0.03 -8.63 -2.57
N VAL A 109 0.91 -7.68 -2.24
CA VAL A 109 1.71 -6.92 -3.20
C VAL A 109 3.12 -6.70 -2.66
N LEU A 110 4.13 -7.11 -3.41
CA LEU A 110 5.54 -6.81 -3.17
C LEU A 110 6.02 -5.79 -4.22
N ASP A 111 6.66 -4.72 -3.77
CA ASP A 111 7.51 -3.86 -4.59
C ASP A 111 8.90 -4.48 -4.68
N THR A 112 9.27 -4.99 -5.85
CA THR A 112 10.59 -5.61 -6.06
C THR A 112 11.72 -4.60 -6.15
N LEU A 113 11.40 -3.30 -6.27
CA LEU A 113 12.39 -2.23 -6.33
C LEU A 113 12.81 -1.75 -4.94
N THR A 114 11.86 -1.70 -3.99
CA THR A 114 12.10 -1.21 -2.62
C THR A 114 12.10 -2.30 -1.56
N GLY A 115 11.55 -3.49 -1.86
CA GLY A 115 11.33 -4.55 -0.89
C GLY A 115 10.11 -4.30 0.03
N ASP A 116 9.26 -3.32 -0.29
CA ASP A 116 8.07 -3.02 0.51
C ASP A 116 6.93 -3.98 0.18
N VAL A 117 6.26 -4.47 1.22
CA VAL A 117 5.08 -5.33 1.09
C VAL A 117 3.86 -4.56 1.56
N TRP A 118 2.87 -4.41 0.68
CA TRP A 118 1.55 -3.92 1.05
C TRP A 118 0.60 -5.10 1.25
N ASP A 119 0.01 -5.20 2.43
CA ASP A 119 -0.94 -6.26 2.79
C ASP A 119 -2.34 -5.67 2.92
N TYR A 120 -3.29 -6.10 2.08
CA TYR A 120 -4.64 -5.58 2.08
C TYR A 120 -5.45 -6.15 3.24
N LYS A 121 -6.01 -5.27 4.07
CA LYS A 121 -6.95 -5.61 5.13
C LYS A 121 -8.36 -5.15 4.73
N PHE A 122 -9.06 -5.99 3.98
CA PHE A 122 -10.46 -5.75 3.57
C PHE A 122 -11.48 -5.98 4.70
N GLY A 123 -11.02 -6.50 5.85
CA GLY A 123 -11.77 -6.61 7.08
C GLY A 123 -11.14 -5.76 8.19
N VAL A 124 -11.76 -5.80 9.37
CA VAL A 124 -11.32 -4.97 10.53
C VAL A 124 -10.23 -5.62 11.38
N THR A 125 -9.80 -6.85 11.05
CA THR A 125 -8.81 -7.56 11.87
C THR A 125 -7.40 -7.04 11.57
N PRO A 126 -6.70 -6.50 12.58
CA PRO A 126 -5.30 -6.10 12.42
C PRO A 126 -4.42 -7.27 12.01
N MET A 127 -3.32 -6.97 11.32
CA MET A 127 -2.28 -7.97 11.06
C MET A 127 -1.63 -8.41 12.37
N SER A 128 -1.44 -9.71 12.56
CA SER A 128 -0.70 -10.20 13.74
C SER A 128 0.80 -10.02 13.55
N GLN A 129 1.52 -9.76 14.65
CA GLN A 129 2.99 -9.66 14.62
C GLN A 129 3.64 -10.95 14.09
N SER A 130 3.05 -12.11 14.39
CA SER A 130 3.53 -13.39 13.87
C SER A 130 3.44 -13.46 12.33
N GLN A 131 2.39 -12.88 11.73
CA GLN A 131 2.29 -12.82 10.26
C GLN A 131 3.37 -11.91 9.68
N ILE A 132 3.64 -10.76 10.32
CA ILE A 132 4.71 -9.83 9.91
C ILE A 132 6.07 -10.53 10.00
N ASN A 133 6.38 -11.18 11.12
CA ASN A 133 7.63 -11.91 11.30
C ASN A 133 7.80 -13.01 10.25
N ARG A 134 6.73 -13.74 9.92
CA ARG A 134 6.74 -14.77 8.88
C ARG A 134 7.02 -14.21 7.49
N ILE A 135 6.52 -13.00 7.19
CA ILE A 135 6.82 -12.29 5.95
C ILE A 135 8.30 -11.91 5.89
N PHE A 136 8.85 -11.33 6.96
CA PHE A 136 10.29 -11.03 7.01
C PHE A 136 11.18 -12.27 6.93
N GLN A 137 10.75 -13.38 7.54
CA GLN A 137 11.53 -14.62 7.56
C GLN A 137 11.59 -15.30 6.19
N HIS A 138 10.46 -15.36 5.47
CA HIS A 138 10.37 -16.15 4.24
C HIS A 138 10.26 -15.34 2.96
N GLY A 139 9.97 -14.04 3.03
CA GLY A 139 9.89 -13.15 1.88
C GLY A 139 11.27 -12.76 1.33
N PRO A 140 11.36 -12.35 0.06
CA PRO A 140 12.63 -11.99 -0.57
C PRO A 140 13.06 -10.57 -0.21
N GLY A 141 14.07 -10.42 0.66
CA GLY A 141 14.70 -9.12 0.92
C GLY A 141 13.71 -8.04 1.40
N ILE A 142 12.80 -8.41 2.28
CA ILE A 142 11.71 -7.53 2.73
C ILE A 142 12.28 -6.34 3.54
N ASN A 143 11.95 -5.13 3.09
CA ASN A 143 12.32 -3.88 3.76
C ASN A 143 11.24 -3.45 4.77
N SER A 144 9.98 -3.48 4.36
CA SER A 144 8.86 -3.10 5.21
C SER A 144 7.59 -3.90 4.91
N VAL A 145 6.70 -3.99 5.91
CA VAL A 145 5.36 -4.58 5.78
C VAL A 145 4.33 -3.54 6.20
N ILE A 146 3.49 -3.13 5.26
CA ILE A 146 2.58 -1.99 5.38
C ILE A 146 1.14 -2.51 5.22
N PRO A 147 0.37 -2.63 6.33
CA PRO A 147 -1.04 -2.99 6.24
C PRO A 147 -1.85 -1.84 5.65
N LEU A 148 -2.67 -2.15 4.63
CA LEU A 148 -3.60 -1.22 3.99
C LEU A 148 -5.04 -1.57 4.37
N TYR A 149 -5.61 -0.84 5.32
CA TYR A 149 -6.99 -1.02 5.76
C TYR A 149 -7.97 -0.47 4.73
N LYS A 150 -8.90 -1.31 4.28
CA LYS A 150 -9.88 -1.00 3.22
C LYS A 150 -11.28 -1.30 3.67
#